data_AF-A0A958FE68-F1
#
_entry.id   AF-A0A958FE68-F1
#
_cell.length_a   1.000
_cell.length_b   1.000
_cell.length_c   1.000
_cell.angle_alpha   90.00
_cell.angle_beta   90.00
_cell.angle_gamma   90.00
#
_symmetry.space_group_name_H-M   'P 1'
#
loop_
_entity.id
_entity.type
_entity.pdbx_description
1 polymer ?
#
loop_
_entity_poly.entity_id
_entity_poly.type
_entity_poly.pdbx_seq_one_letter_code
_entity_poly.pdbx_strand_id
1 'polypeptide(L)'
;MSNQLPRTLNQFDAAMMIIGNMIGIGIFATTGFYAQYLSSPLSLLLVWLLGGLYAFCGALTYAELATRFPRAGGDYHFLKHAYHPLLGFLFGWSTFTVTYTGSAAAIAIGFAAYFSRILPE
;
A
#
# COMPACT_ATOMS: atom_id res chain seq x y z
N MET A 1 11.66 -15.69 -30.66
CA MET A 1 10.66 -15.78 -29.58
C MET A 1 10.50 -14.39 -28.99
N SER A 2 9.34 -13.74 -29.15
CA SER A 2 9.12 -12.41 -28.58
C SER A 2 9.05 -12.53 -27.06
N ASN A 3 10.04 -11.99 -26.36
CA ASN A 3 10.21 -12.06 -24.92
C ASN A 3 9.23 -11.15 -24.14
N GLN A 4 7.97 -11.04 -24.58
CA GLN A 4 6.96 -10.16 -24.02
C GLN A 4 5.90 -10.97 -23.28
N LEU A 5 5.63 -10.58 -22.03
CA LEU A 5 4.60 -11.19 -21.19
C LEU A 5 3.22 -11.05 -21.84
N PRO A 6 2.38 -12.10 -21.81
CA PRO A 6 1.03 -12.01 -22.33
C PRO A 6 0.20 -11.04 -21.47
N ARG A 7 -0.50 -10.10 -22.11
CA ARG A 7 -1.35 -9.11 -21.44
C ARG A 7 -2.72 -9.70 -21.12
N THR A 8 -2.80 -10.50 -20.05
CA THR A 8 -4.01 -11.24 -19.68
C THR A 8 -4.83 -10.59 -18.56
N LEU A 9 -4.24 -9.66 -17.80
CA LEU A 9 -4.93 -9.00 -16.69
C LEU A 9 -6.00 -8.02 -17.20
N ASN A 10 -7.25 -8.26 -16.79
CA ASN A 10 -8.36 -7.35 -17.04
C ASN A 10 -8.50 -6.34 -15.87
N GLN A 11 -9.39 -5.35 -16.04
CA GLN A 11 -9.66 -4.31 -15.03
C GLN A 11 -10.12 -4.91 -13.69
N PHE A 12 -10.93 -5.95 -13.74
CA PHE A 12 -11.40 -6.66 -12.55
C PHE A 12 -10.23 -7.34 -11.81
N ASP A 13 -9.33 -8.00 -12.53
CA ASP A 13 -8.15 -8.66 -11.94
C ASP A 13 -7.24 -7.63 -11.26
N ALA A 14 -7.04 -6.48 -11.91
CA ALA A 14 -6.27 -5.37 -11.34
C ALA A 14 -6.92 -4.80 -10.07
N ALA A 15 -8.25 -4.63 -10.06
CA ALA A 15 -8.97 -4.15 -8.89
C ALA A 15 -8.88 -5.15 -7.73
N MET A 16 -9.09 -6.44 -7.99
CA MET A 16 -8.99 -7.49 -6.98
C MET A 16 -7.57 -7.60 -6.40
N MET A 17 -6.54 -7.45 -7.26
CA MET A 17 -5.14 -7.45 -6.80
C MET A 17 -4.86 -6.30 -5.83
N ILE A 18 -5.35 -5.09 -6.14
CA ILE A 18 -5.16 -3.93 -5.26
C ILE A 18 -5.93 -4.10 -3.95
N ILE A 19 -7.18 -4.57 -3.99
CA ILE A 19 -7.99 -4.82 -2.79
C ILE A 19 -7.31 -5.85 -1.89
N GLY A 20 -6.83 -6.97 -2.47
CA GLY A 20 -6.12 -8.00 -1.73
C GLY A 20 -4.80 -7.51 -1.12
N ASN A 21 -4.08 -6.63 -1.81
CA ASN A 21 -2.85 -6.03 -1.27
C ASN A 21 -3.12 -4.98 -0.18
N MET A 22 -4.27 -4.29 -0.22
CA MET A 22 -4.60 -3.22 0.73
C MET A 22 -5.16 -3.76 2.05
N ILE A 23 -5.93 -4.85 2.01
CA ILE A 23 -6.48 -5.49 3.20
C ILE A 23 -5.37 -6.31 3.87
N GLY A 24 -4.80 -5.76 4.94
CA GLY A 24 -3.75 -6.43 5.72
C GLY A 24 -3.92 -6.22 7.22
N ILE A 25 -2.82 -6.38 7.95
CA ILE A 25 -2.79 -6.27 9.42
C ILE A 25 -3.26 -4.89 9.95
N GLY A 26 -3.18 -3.84 9.13
CA GLY A 26 -3.46 -2.46 9.54
C GLY A 26 -4.88 -2.24 10.07
N ILE A 27 -5.90 -2.90 9.49
CA ILE A 27 -7.28 -2.78 10.00
C ILE A 27 -7.42 -3.36 11.40
N PHE A 28 -6.67 -4.42 11.71
CA PHE A 28 -6.75 -5.14 12.99
C PHE A 28 -5.88 -4.49 14.07
N ALA A 29 -4.61 -4.23 13.74
CA ALA A 29 -3.64 -3.71 14.68
C ALA A 29 -3.83 -2.19 14.90
N THR A 30 -3.78 -1.40 13.83
CA THR A 30 -3.74 0.06 13.92
C THR A 30 -5.03 0.63 14.51
N THR A 31 -6.18 0.08 14.13
CA THR A 31 -7.48 0.45 14.71
C THR A 31 -7.53 0.15 16.21
N GLY A 32 -7.00 -0.99 16.64
CA GLY A 32 -6.90 -1.35 18.05
C GLY A 32 -5.99 -0.40 18.84
N PHE A 33 -4.86 -0.01 18.26
CA PHE A 33 -3.97 1.00 18.86
C PHE A 33 -4.68 2.35 19.02
N TYR A 34 -5.33 2.87 17.97
CA TYR A 34 -6.03 4.15 18.06
C TYR A 34 -7.23 4.12 19.01
N ALA A 35 -7.94 3.00 19.10
CA ALA A 35 -9.05 2.83 20.02
C ALA A 35 -8.65 3.01 21.50
N GLN A 36 -7.38 2.80 21.86
CA GLN A 36 -6.87 3.04 23.22
C GLN A 36 -6.70 4.54 23.53
N TYR A 37 -6.44 5.36 22.51
CA TYR A 37 -6.22 6.80 22.65
C TYR A 37 -7.48 7.63 22.39
N LEU A 38 -8.45 7.09 21.66
CA LEU A 38 -9.69 7.76 21.30
C LEU A 38 -10.79 7.40 22.31
N SER A 39 -11.39 8.43 22.90
CA SER A 39 -12.40 8.26 23.97
C SER A 39 -13.78 7.81 23.45
N SER A 40 -14.03 7.85 22.14
CA SER A 40 -15.34 7.55 21.55
C SER A 40 -15.23 6.74 20.25
N PRO A 41 -16.11 5.73 20.04
CA PRO A 41 -16.21 5.00 18.77
C PRO A 41 -16.46 5.90 17.56
N LEU A 42 -17.20 7.00 17.75
CA LEU A 42 -17.49 7.94 16.66
C LEU A 42 -16.21 8.65 16.21
N SER A 43 -15.32 9.01 17.13
CA SER A 43 -14.04 9.63 16.81
C SER A 43 -13.14 8.71 15.98
N LEU A 44 -13.16 7.40 16.28
CA LEU A 44 -12.44 6.39 15.50
C LEU A 44 -12.97 6.28 14.07
N LEU A 45 -14.29 6.28 13.88
CA LEU A 45 -14.90 6.28 12.55
C LEU A 45 -14.59 7.56 11.76
N LEU A 46 -14.54 8.72 12.42
CA LEU A 46 -14.16 9.98 11.78
C LEU A 46 -12.72 9.97 11.31
N VAL A 47 -11.78 9.47 12.12
CA VAL A 47 -10.37 9.31 11.70
C VAL A 47 -10.27 8.40 10.48
N TRP A 48 -11.01 7.29 10.47
CA TRP A 48 -11.09 6.38 9.33
C TRP A 48 -11.65 7.07 8.08
N LEU A 49 -12.73 7.83 8.21
CA LEU A 49 -13.35 8.54 7.10
C LEU A 49 -12.41 9.60 6.52
N LEU A 50 -11.74 10.38 7.37
CA LEU A 50 -10.75 11.37 6.94
C LEU A 50 -9.53 10.73 6.28
N GLY A 51 -9.01 9.64 6.84
CA GLY A 51 -7.92 8.87 6.24
C GLY A 51 -8.30 8.26 4.89
N GLY A 52 -9.53 7.74 4.79
CA GLY A 52 -10.09 7.22 3.54
C GLY A 52 -10.23 8.29 2.47
N LEU A 53 -10.72 9.48 2.83
CA LEU A 53 -10.82 10.61 1.90
C LEU A 53 -9.44 11.07 1.42
N TYR A 54 -8.47 11.16 2.33
CA TYR A 54 -7.09 11.49 2.00
C TYR A 54 -6.46 10.46 1.02
N ALA A 55 -6.64 9.17 1.30
CA ALA A 55 -6.18 8.09 0.43
C ALA A 55 -6.88 8.12 -0.94
N PHE A 56 -8.18 8.45 -0.98
CA PHE A 56 -8.95 8.58 -2.21
C PHE A 56 -8.42 9.72 -3.10
N CYS A 57 -8.12 10.89 -2.53
CA CYS A 57 -7.47 11.97 -3.26
C CYS A 57 -6.14 11.53 -3.87
N GLY A 58 -5.30 10.81 -3.10
CA GLY A 58 -4.05 10.24 -3.61
C GLY A 58 -4.26 9.24 -4.75
N ALA A 59 -5.27 8.37 -4.64
CA ALA A 59 -5.61 7.40 -5.68
C ALA A 59 -6.01 8.07 -7.00
N LEU A 60 -6.75 9.18 -6.95
CA LEU A 60 -7.09 9.97 -8.14
C LEU A 60 -5.85 10.57 -8.80
N THR A 61 -4.92 11.12 -8.01
CA THR A 61 -3.62 11.62 -8.54
C THR A 61 -2.83 10.51 -9.23
N TYR A 62 -2.77 9.32 -8.62
CA TYR A 62 -2.10 8.17 -9.23
C TYR A 62 -2.80 7.69 -10.49
N ALA A 63 -4.14 7.75 -10.56
CA ALA A 63 -4.90 7.38 -11.75
C ALA A 63 -4.59 8.30 -12.94
N GLU A 64 -4.52 9.62 -12.71
CA GLU A 64 -4.13 10.58 -13.76
C GLU A 64 -2.69 10.32 -14.24
N LEU A 65 -1.77 10.06 -13.31
CA LEU A 65 -0.37 9.85 -13.63
C LEU A 65 -0.13 8.52 -14.37
N ALA A 66 -0.82 7.45 -13.96
CA ALA A 66 -0.74 6.14 -14.60
C ALA A 66 -1.34 6.12 -16.01
N THR A 67 -2.40 6.89 -16.26
CA THR A 67 -2.97 7.04 -17.61
C THR A 67 -2.09 7.90 -18.52
N ARG A 68 -1.42 8.91 -17.98
CA ARG A 68 -0.48 9.76 -18.72
C ARG A 68 0.85 9.08 -19.04
N PHE A 69 1.33 8.20 -18.16
CA PHE A 69 2.60 7.50 -18.30
C PHE A 69 2.43 5.98 -18.19
N PRO A 70 1.87 5.31 -19.22
CA PRO A 70 1.49 3.89 -19.17
C PRO A 70 2.69 2.96 -19.36
N ARG A 71 3.64 2.99 -18.42
CA ARG A 71 4.80 2.09 -18.37
C ARG A 71 4.89 1.42 -17.00
N ALA A 72 5.34 0.16 -17.01
CA ALA A 72 5.63 -0.56 -15.78
C ALA A 72 6.81 0.12 -15.05
N GLY A 73 6.61 0.47 -13.77
CA GLY A 73 7.63 1.11 -12.96
C GLY A 73 7.10 2.01 -11.83
N GLY A 74 5.79 2.30 -11.80
CA GLY A 74 5.15 3.01 -10.69
C GLY A 74 5.83 4.33 -10.32
N ASP A 75 5.93 4.59 -9.03
CA ASP A 75 6.51 5.81 -8.45
C ASP A 75 7.94 6.07 -8.93
N TYR A 76 8.75 5.02 -9.05
CA TYR A 76 10.10 5.12 -9.61
C TYR A 76 10.10 5.72 -11.02
N HIS A 77 9.20 5.25 -11.88
CA HIS A 77 9.07 5.76 -13.24
C HIS A 77 8.61 7.22 -13.25
N PHE A 78 7.66 7.57 -12.39
CA PHE A 78 7.15 8.93 -12.27
C PHE A 78 8.23 9.91 -11.80
N LEU A 79 8.95 9.58 -10.73
CA LEU A 79 10.01 10.45 -10.18
C LEU A 79 11.19 10.60 -11.15
N LYS A 80 11.56 9.51 -11.82
CA LYS A 80 12.60 9.52 -12.85
C LYS A 80 12.23 10.44 -14.03
N HIS A 81 10.95 10.49 -14.39
CA HIS A 81 10.48 11.30 -15.51
C HIS A 81 10.26 12.77 -15.14
N ALA A 82 9.76 13.04 -13.93
CA ALA A 82 9.41 14.40 -13.50
C ALA A 82 10.61 15.22 -13.00
N TYR A 83 11.60 14.59 -12.35
CA TYR A 83 12.69 15.32 -11.69
C TYR A 83 14.06 15.00 -12.28
N HIS A 84 14.63 13.85 -11.93
CA HIS A 84 15.96 13.45 -12.39
C HIS A 84 16.14 11.93 -12.21
N PRO A 85 16.91 11.24 -13.08
CA PRO A 85 17.16 9.81 -12.95
C PRO A 85 17.75 9.37 -11.60
N LEU A 86 18.59 10.22 -10.99
CA LEU A 86 19.17 9.95 -9.67
C LEU A 86 18.10 9.89 -8.56
N LEU A 87 17.10 10.76 -8.60
CA LEU A 87 16.03 10.77 -7.60
C LEU A 87 15.14 9.54 -7.73
N GLY A 88 14.84 9.12 -8.96
CA GLY A 88 14.22 7.82 -9.20
C GLY A 88 15.05 6.69 -8.59
N PHE A 89 16.35 6.64 -8.88
CA PHE A 89 17.23 5.60 -8.34
C PHE A 89 17.26 5.54 -6.81
N LEU A 90 17.44 6.69 -6.15
CA LEU A 90 17.45 6.77 -4.69
C LEU A 90 16.09 6.37 -4.09
N PHE A 91 14.99 6.80 -4.69
CA PHE A 91 13.65 6.41 -4.27
C PHE A 91 13.41 4.90 -4.43
N GLY A 92 13.84 4.32 -5.54
CA GLY A 92 13.77 2.87 -5.76
C GLY A 92 14.56 2.11 -4.70
N TRP A 93 15.77 2.58 -4.39
CA TRP A 93 16.63 1.96 -3.37
C TRP A 93 16.06 2.09 -1.96
N SER A 94 15.54 3.25 -1.58
CA SER A 94 14.91 3.44 -0.27
C SER A 94 13.64 2.60 -0.13
N THR A 95 12.83 2.52 -1.19
CA THR A 95 11.61 1.72 -1.18
C THR A 95 11.93 0.23 -1.04
N PHE A 96 12.94 -0.25 -1.78
CA PHE A 96 13.39 -1.63 -1.70
C PHE A 96 13.97 -1.99 -0.33
N THR A 97 14.87 -1.16 0.21
CA THR A 97 15.65 -1.48 1.42
C THR A 97 14.93 -1.17 2.72
N VAL A 98 14.04 -0.17 2.75
CA VAL A 98 13.39 0.32 3.98
C VAL A 98 11.89 0.10 3.93
N THR A 99 11.22 0.53 2.86
CA THR A 99 9.75 0.52 2.82
C THR A 99 9.19 -0.91 2.76
N TYR A 100 9.63 -1.71 1.79
CA TYR A 100 9.10 -3.07 1.63
C TYR A 100 9.57 -4.02 2.73
N THR A 101 10.83 -3.92 3.15
CA THR A 101 11.38 -4.71 4.27
C THR A 101 10.71 -4.37 5.59
N GLY A 102 10.54 -3.08 5.89
CA GLY A 102 9.86 -2.61 7.10
C GLY A 102 8.39 -3.00 7.12
N SER A 103 7.70 -2.87 5.98
CA SER A 103 6.31 -3.31 5.83
C SER A 103 6.17 -4.82 6.05
N ALA A 104 7.02 -5.64 5.42
CA ALA A 104 7.02 -7.08 5.61
C ALA A 104 7.29 -7.49 7.07
N ALA A 105 8.25 -6.82 7.73
CA ALA A 105 8.52 -7.05 9.15
C ALA A 105 7.33 -6.70 10.05
N ALA A 106 6.67 -5.55 9.81
CA ALA A 106 5.49 -5.14 10.56
C ALA A 106 4.32 -6.14 10.37
N ILE A 107 4.11 -6.61 9.14
CA ILE A 107 3.10 -7.64 8.84
C ILE A 107 3.44 -8.95 9.57
N ALA A 108 4.70 -9.38 9.55
CA ALA A 108 5.12 -10.61 10.22
C ALA A 108 4.93 -10.54 11.74
N ILE A 109 5.30 -9.43 12.37
CA ILE A 109 5.11 -9.20 13.82
C ILE A 109 3.62 -9.23 14.16
N GLY A 110 2.80 -8.51 13.41
CA GLY A 110 1.37 -8.49 13.67
C GLY A 110 0.74 -9.86 13.43
N PHE A 111 1.09 -10.56 12.35
CA PHE A 111 0.64 -11.92 12.10
C PHE A 111 0.99 -12.85 13.28
N ALA A 112 2.25 -12.84 13.74
CA ALA A 112 2.69 -13.64 14.88
C ALA A 112 1.87 -13.36 16.14
N ALA A 113 1.58 -12.09 16.43
CA ALA A 113 0.80 -11.67 17.60
C ALA A 113 -0.67 -12.15 17.58
N TYR A 114 -1.28 -12.25 16.40
CA TYR A 114 -2.63 -12.81 16.26
C TYR A 114 -2.61 -14.33 16.19
N PHE A 115 -1.62 -14.92 15.51
CA PHE A 115 -1.49 -16.36 15.36
C PHE A 115 -1.18 -17.06 16.69
N SER A 116 -0.33 -16.46 17.55
CA SER A 116 -0.02 -17.02 18.86
C SER A 116 -1.23 -17.12 19.79
N ARG A 117 -2.26 -16.28 19.59
CA ARG A 117 -3.51 -16.34 20.37
C ARG A 117 -4.45 -17.46 19.94
N ILE A 118 -4.20 -18.07 18.78
CA ILE A 118 -5.00 -19.17 18.24
C ILE A 118 -4.47 -20.52 18.75
N LEU A 119 -3.17 -20.61 19.05
CA LEU A 119 -2.58 -21.80 19.63
C LEU A 119 -2.91 -21.86 21.14
N PRO A 120 -3.40 -23.01 21.65
CA PRO A 120 -3.44 -23.25 23.08
C PRO A 120 -2.02 -23.31 23.64
N GLU A 121 -1.82 -22.77 24.85
CA GLU A 121 -0.54 -22.74 25.60
C GLU A 121 0.11 -24.13 25.69
#